data_AF-A0A7S2W627-F1
#
_entry.id   AF-A0A7S2W627-F1
#
_cell.length_a   1.000
_cell.length_b   1.000
_cell.length_c   1.000
_cell.angle_alpha   90.00
_cell.angle_beta   90.00
_cell.angle_gamma   90.00
#
_symmetry.space_group_name_H-M   'P 1'
#
loop_
_entity.id
_entity.type
_entity.pdbx_description
1 polymer ?
#
loop_
_entity_poly.entity_id
_entity_poly.type
_entity_poly.pdbx_seq_one_letter_code
_entity_poly.pdbx_strand_id
1 'polypeptide(L)'
;MKMENGNGGREGLSKRRKLSQEFAQTVDDVRIDFLAPLLPPACLMDEMPTTQETAEHVSASRQAVHSIVNKQDDRVIVVVGPCSIHDIDACREYAEKLAKLAKSVSNEVLVVMRVYFEKPRTTVGWKGLINDPGLDGSFQINKGLRKARGFLLEVNKLGLPAGVEFLDTLSPQFIGDLVSWGAIGARTTESQVHRELASGLSCPVGFKNATAGSVQVAVDACGSSKNPHSFLSVTKQGLAAIVHTKGNLGCHVILRGGASGTNYDEKSVQSAKAVMEKSKLDARIMIDCSHGNSKKLHTNQPLVAEDVCKQIEAGERSIIGFMIESHLNEGKQTLNPGVTDISTLKRGVSVT
;
A
#
# COMPACT_ATOMS: atom_id res chain seq x y z
N MET A 1 9.07 25.49 70.86
CA MET A 1 9.18 26.60 69.88
C MET A 1 10.67 26.75 69.60
N LYS A 2 11.23 26.42 68.43
CA LYS A 2 10.82 26.76 67.07
C LYS A 2 11.17 25.61 66.11
N MET A 3 10.26 25.35 65.16
CA MET A 3 10.56 24.59 63.94
C MET A 3 11.30 25.54 62.98
N GLU A 4 12.44 25.11 62.42
CA GLU A 4 13.06 25.76 61.27
C GLU A 4 12.57 25.10 59.99
N ASN A 5 11.92 25.91 59.15
CA ASN A 5 11.30 25.52 57.89
C ASN A 5 12.37 25.21 56.83
N GLY A 6 12.32 23.98 56.30
CA GLY A 6 13.03 23.60 55.08
C GLY A 6 12.38 24.22 53.83
N ASN A 7 13.03 25.23 53.25
CA ASN A 7 12.60 25.86 51.99
C ASN A 7 13.63 25.78 50.85
N GLY A 8 14.82 25.20 51.07
CA GLY A 8 15.90 25.14 50.06
C GLY A 8 15.80 24.05 48.98
N GLY A 9 14.95 23.03 49.17
CA GLY A 9 14.86 21.88 48.25
C GLY A 9 13.98 22.09 47.01
N ARG A 10 12.91 22.89 47.12
CA ARG A 10 11.93 23.10 46.05
C ARG A 10 12.42 24.05 44.94
N GLU A 11 13.20 25.06 45.29
CA GLU A 11 13.76 26.01 44.31
C GLU A 11 14.86 25.36 43.44
N GLY A 12 15.72 24.52 44.02
CA GLY A 12 16.78 23.81 43.28
C GLY A 12 16.26 22.78 42.27
N LEU A 13 15.18 22.08 42.61
CA LEU A 13 14.49 21.14 41.70
C LEU A 13 13.77 21.87 40.55
N SER A 14 13.12 23.00 40.85
CA SER A 14 12.46 23.85 39.86
C SER A 14 13.45 24.45 38.85
N LYS A 15 14.61 24.93 39.33
CA LYS A 15 15.66 25.53 38.50
C LYS A 15 16.40 24.48 37.64
N ARG A 16 16.68 23.29 38.19
CA ARG A 16 17.21 22.15 37.41
C ARG A 16 16.25 21.68 36.33
N ARG A 17 14.95 21.63 36.62
CA ARG A 17 13.90 21.21 35.67
C ARG A 17 13.73 22.21 34.52
N LYS A 18 13.81 23.52 34.81
CA LYS A 18 13.82 24.57 33.78
C LYS A 18 15.08 24.51 32.90
N LEU A 19 16.26 24.41 33.50
CA LEU A 19 17.52 24.27 32.74
C LEU A 19 17.54 22.99 31.88
N SER A 20 17.05 21.85 32.40
CA SER A 20 16.97 20.62 31.61
C SER A 20 15.98 20.71 30.44
N GLN A 21 14.90 21.49 30.58
CA GLN A 21 13.96 21.73 29.48
C GLN A 21 14.54 22.67 28.43
N GLU A 22 15.27 23.71 28.84
CA GLU A 22 15.96 24.63 27.92
C GLU A 22 17.06 23.91 27.12
N PHE A 23 17.87 23.04 27.76
CA PHE A 23 18.86 22.25 27.05
C PHE A 23 18.22 21.16 26.17
N ALA A 24 17.16 20.50 26.64
CA ALA A 24 16.43 19.51 25.84
C ALA A 24 15.88 20.12 24.54
N GLN A 25 15.35 21.34 24.58
CA GLN A 25 14.86 22.05 23.39
C GLN A 25 15.95 22.39 22.35
N THR A 26 17.23 22.33 22.71
CA THR A 26 18.34 22.52 21.75
C THR A 26 18.81 21.23 21.07
N VAL A 27 18.38 20.07 21.59
CA VAL A 27 18.81 18.76 21.08
C VAL A 27 17.66 17.86 20.63
N ASP A 28 16.43 18.17 21.05
CA ASP A 28 15.20 17.43 20.77
C ASP A 28 14.20 18.31 19.99
N ASP A 29 13.49 17.72 19.03
CA ASP A 29 12.47 18.39 18.20
C ASP A 29 12.87 19.70 17.48
N VAL A 30 14.17 20.01 17.37
CA VAL A 30 14.68 21.23 16.70
C VAL A 30 14.31 21.39 15.22
N ARG A 31 13.78 20.33 14.59
CA ARG A 31 13.28 20.31 13.21
C ARG A 31 11.81 19.88 13.12
N ILE A 32 11.09 19.85 14.23
CA ILE A 32 9.65 19.53 14.28
C ILE A 32 8.89 20.83 14.38
N ASP A 33 8.22 21.20 13.28
CA ASP A 33 7.40 22.42 13.21
C ASP A 33 6.09 22.28 14.01
N PHE A 34 5.51 21.08 13.98
CA PHE A 34 4.22 20.81 14.61
C PHE A 34 4.07 19.33 14.99
N LEU A 35 3.47 19.07 16.15
CA LEU A 35 3.11 17.74 16.63
C LEU A 35 1.65 17.74 17.09
N ALA A 36 0.85 16.84 16.51
CA ALA A 36 -0.55 16.65 16.88
C ALA A 36 -0.89 15.19 17.16
N PRO A 37 -1.88 14.92 18.02
CA PRO A 37 -2.40 13.58 18.22
C PRO A 37 -3.02 12.99 16.94
N LEU A 38 -2.65 11.75 16.63
CA LEU A 38 -3.33 10.91 15.66
C LEU A 38 -4.44 10.12 16.35
N LEU A 39 -5.60 10.00 15.72
CA LEU A 39 -6.68 9.14 16.21
C LEU A 39 -6.15 7.71 16.41
N PRO A 40 -6.43 7.03 17.53
CA PRO A 40 -6.07 5.62 17.69
C PRO A 40 -6.80 4.72 16.68
N PRO A 41 -6.16 3.64 16.17
CA PRO A 41 -6.82 2.72 15.24
C PRO A 41 -8.14 2.13 15.78
N ALA A 42 -8.21 1.81 17.07
CA ALA A 42 -9.40 1.26 17.71
C ALA A 42 -10.60 2.22 17.63
N CYS A 43 -10.37 3.52 17.79
CA CYS A 43 -11.44 4.51 17.66
C CYS A 43 -11.97 4.60 16.23
N LEU A 44 -11.08 4.49 15.23
CA LEU A 44 -11.50 4.48 13.83
C LEU A 44 -12.29 3.20 13.49
N MET A 45 -11.87 2.06 14.04
CA MET A 45 -12.56 0.78 13.87
C MET A 45 -13.91 0.74 14.58
N ASP A 46 -14.06 1.42 15.71
CA ASP A 46 -15.33 1.57 16.42
C ASP A 46 -16.28 2.52 15.67
N GLU A 47 -15.76 3.65 15.15
CA GLU A 47 -16.52 4.59 14.32
C GLU A 47 -17.01 3.96 13.00
N MET A 48 -16.19 3.07 12.42
CA MET A 48 -16.46 2.40 11.14
C MET A 48 -16.16 0.91 11.25
N PRO A 49 -17.08 0.13 11.86
CA PRO A 49 -16.86 -1.28 12.14
C PRO A 49 -16.87 -2.12 10.87
N THR A 50 -16.01 -3.13 10.87
CA THR A 50 -16.05 -4.20 9.88
C THR A 50 -17.22 -5.11 10.21
N THR A 51 -18.25 -5.11 9.36
CA THR A 51 -19.41 -5.98 9.53
C THR A 51 -19.03 -7.45 9.33
N GLN A 52 -19.88 -8.36 9.80
CA GLN A 52 -19.68 -9.80 9.58
C GLN A 52 -19.57 -10.14 8.08
N GLU A 53 -20.48 -9.62 7.26
CA GLU A 53 -20.45 -9.81 5.80
C GLU A 53 -19.14 -9.31 5.18
N THR A 54 -18.66 -8.14 5.60
CA THR A 54 -17.38 -7.60 5.14
C THR A 54 -16.21 -8.49 5.57
N ALA A 55 -16.21 -8.99 6.80
CA ALA A 55 -15.15 -9.86 7.31
C ALA A 55 -15.11 -11.20 6.57
N GLU A 56 -16.27 -11.80 6.31
CA GLU A 56 -16.42 -13.03 5.52
C GLU A 56 -15.92 -12.82 4.09
N HIS A 57 -16.32 -11.73 3.44
CA HIS A 57 -15.86 -11.38 2.09
C HIS A 57 -14.34 -11.18 2.03
N VAL A 58 -13.75 -10.41 2.94
CA VAL A 58 -12.30 -10.18 2.98
C VAL A 58 -11.55 -11.49 3.24
N SER A 59 -12.04 -12.34 4.14
CA SER A 59 -11.44 -13.64 4.43
C SER A 59 -11.47 -14.56 3.21
N ALA A 60 -12.62 -14.68 2.56
CA ALA A 60 -12.77 -15.48 1.34
C ALA A 60 -11.89 -14.94 0.19
N SER A 61 -11.84 -13.61 0.04
CA SER A 61 -11.01 -12.93 -0.95
C SER A 61 -9.52 -13.20 -0.74
N ARG A 62 -9.04 -13.10 0.51
CA ARG A 62 -7.64 -13.44 0.86
C ARG A 62 -7.32 -14.90 0.55
N GLN A 63 -8.24 -15.81 0.86
CA GLN A 63 -8.07 -17.22 0.54
C GLN A 63 -7.98 -17.45 -0.97
N ALA A 64 -8.84 -16.80 -1.77
CA ALA A 64 -8.80 -16.89 -3.23
C ALA A 64 -7.48 -16.36 -3.80
N VAL A 65 -7.02 -15.18 -3.34
CA VAL A 65 -5.71 -14.63 -3.72
C VAL A 65 -4.59 -15.59 -3.32
N HIS A 66 -4.64 -16.17 -2.12
CA HIS A 66 -3.64 -17.12 -1.65
C HIS A 66 -3.61 -18.41 -2.49
N SER A 67 -4.78 -18.95 -2.85
CA SER A 67 -4.90 -20.13 -3.71
C SER A 67 -4.29 -19.90 -5.09
N ILE A 68 -4.55 -18.75 -5.73
CA ILE A 68 -3.94 -18.40 -7.03
C ILE A 68 -2.42 -18.19 -6.88
N VAL A 69 -1.97 -17.44 -5.86
CA VAL A 69 -0.53 -17.22 -5.61
C VAL A 69 0.21 -18.55 -5.41
N ASN A 70 -0.42 -19.54 -4.78
CA ASN A 70 0.13 -20.88 -4.59
C ASN A 70 -0.18 -21.85 -5.75
N LYS A 71 -0.81 -21.39 -6.84
CA LYS A 71 -1.16 -22.20 -8.02
C LYS A 71 -2.08 -23.38 -7.72
N GLN A 72 -2.92 -23.23 -6.70
CA GLN A 72 -4.00 -24.16 -6.35
C GLN A 72 -5.33 -23.82 -7.05
N ASP A 73 -5.38 -22.64 -7.65
CA ASP A 73 -6.46 -22.10 -8.46
C ASP A 73 -5.79 -21.56 -9.73
N ASP A 74 -6.32 -21.91 -10.90
CA ASP A 74 -5.74 -21.61 -12.21
C ASP A 74 -6.21 -20.28 -12.81
N ARG A 75 -7.10 -19.57 -12.11
CA ARG A 75 -7.46 -18.20 -12.44
C ARG A 75 -6.29 -17.24 -12.32
N VAL A 76 -6.42 -16.08 -12.97
CA VAL A 76 -5.42 -15.02 -12.98
C VAL A 76 -5.86 -13.86 -12.08
N ILE A 77 -4.96 -13.32 -11.25
CA ILE A 77 -5.25 -12.11 -10.46
C ILE A 77 -5.07 -10.88 -11.35
N VAL A 78 -6.09 -10.03 -11.42
CA VAL A 78 -5.99 -8.72 -12.09
C VAL A 78 -6.20 -7.61 -11.07
N VAL A 79 -5.11 -6.94 -10.68
CA VAL A 79 -5.15 -5.78 -9.79
C VAL A 79 -5.35 -4.51 -10.61
N VAL A 80 -6.57 -3.96 -10.60
CA VAL A 80 -6.96 -2.90 -11.55
C VAL A 80 -7.70 -1.75 -10.88
N GLY A 81 -7.35 -0.52 -11.23
CA GLY A 81 -8.00 0.68 -10.73
C GLY A 81 -7.13 1.93 -10.80
N PRO A 82 -7.59 3.04 -10.19
CA PRO A 82 -6.91 4.32 -10.24
C PRO A 82 -5.45 4.26 -9.80
N CYS A 83 -4.58 5.07 -10.41
CA CYS A 83 -3.20 5.23 -9.96
C CYS A 83 -3.14 5.64 -8.47
N SER A 84 -4.01 6.59 -8.09
CA SER A 84 -4.30 6.93 -6.70
C SER A 84 -5.74 7.45 -6.56
N ILE A 85 -6.35 7.20 -5.39
CA ILE A 85 -7.71 7.61 -5.04
C ILE A 85 -7.67 9.05 -4.51
N HIS A 86 -8.29 10.00 -5.20
CA HIS A 86 -8.35 11.42 -4.78
C HIS A 86 -9.79 11.93 -4.65
N ASP A 87 -10.71 11.40 -5.47
CA ASP A 87 -12.14 11.69 -5.47
C ASP A 87 -12.91 10.40 -5.16
N ILE A 88 -13.49 10.32 -3.96
CA ILE A 88 -14.24 9.16 -3.49
C ILE A 88 -15.48 8.90 -4.36
N ASP A 89 -16.17 9.93 -4.83
CA ASP A 89 -17.42 9.76 -5.57
C ASP A 89 -17.16 9.24 -6.99
N ALA A 90 -16.10 9.73 -7.65
CA ALA A 90 -15.65 9.15 -8.92
C ALA A 90 -15.13 7.72 -8.74
N CYS A 91 -14.42 7.44 -7.65
CA CYS A 91 -13.90 6.09 -7.39
C CYS A 91 -15.00 5.10 -6.99
N ARG A 92 -16.11 5.56 -6.38
CA ARG A 92 -17.30 4.75 -6.12
C ARG A 92 -17.98 4.32 -7.42
N GLU A 93 -18.20 5.25 -8.35
CA GLU A 93 -18.74 4.89 -9.67
C GLU A 93 -17.82 3.90 -10.41
N TYR A 94 -16.50 4.11 -10.32
CA TYR A 94 -15.54 3.17 -10.89
C TYR A 94 -15.67 1.78 -10.25
N ALA A 95 -15.77 1.69 -8.93
CA ALA A 95 -15.93 0.43 -8.20
C ALA A 95 -17.22 -0.30 -8.60
N GLU A 96 -18.34 0.41 -8.75
CA GLU A 96 -19.62 -0.17 -9.19
C GLU A 96 -19.54 -0.76 -10.61
N LYS A 97 -18.86 -0.06 -11.54
CA LYS A 97 -18.61 -0.58 -12.90
C LYS A 97 -17.68 -1.79 -12.86
N LEU A 98 -16.63 -1.73 -12.05
CA LEU A 98 -15.68 -2.83 -11.91
C LEU A 98 -16.32 -4.07 -11.28
N ALA A 99 -17.22 -3.91 -10.32
CA ALA A 99 -17.93 -5.02 -9.66
C ALA A 99 -18.77 -5.83 -10.66
N LYS A 100 -19.46 -5.13 -11.58
CA LYS A 100 -20.22 -5.76 -12.66
C LYS A 100 -19.31 -6.57 -13.59
N LEU A 101 -18.18 -5.98 -14.00
CA LEU A 101 -17.19 -6.67 -14.84
C LEU A 101 -16.58 -7.88 -14.12
N ALA A 102 -16.16 -7.71 -12.87
CA ALA A 102 -15.58 -8.77 -12.04
C ALA A 102 -16.49 -10.00 -11.97
N LYS A 103 -17.81 -9.79 -11.81
CA LYS A 103 -18.79 -10.88 -11.84
C LYS A 103 -18.86 -11.60 -13.19
N SER A 104 -18.74 -10.89 -14.31
CA SER A 104 -18.81 -11.51 -15.64
C SER A 104 -17.58 -12.34 -16.02
N VAL A 105 -16.43 -12.11 -15.37
CA VAL A 105 -15.16 -12.79 -15.68
C VAL A 105 -14.68 -13.71 -14.55
N SER A 106 -15.48 -13.91 -13.50
CA SER A 106 -15.04 -14.53 -12.24
C SER A 106 -14.57 -15.98 -12.34
N ASN A 107 -14.95 -16.67 -13.42
CA ASN A 107 -14.53 -18.04 -13.70
C ASN A 107 -13.05 -18.12 -14.07
N GLU A 108 -12.49 -17.09 -14.69
CA GLU A 108 -11.12 -17.08 -15.22
C GLU A 108 -10.23 -16.05 -14.52
N VAL A 109 -10.84 -14.99 -13.98
CA VAL A 109 -10.13 -13.83 -13.44
C VAL A 109 -10.62 -13.48 -12.04
N LEU A 110 -9.68 -13.40 -11.09
CA LEU A 110 -9.92 -12.76 -9.80
C LEU A 110 -9.57 -11.27 -9.90
N VAL A 111 -10.59 -10.45 -10.08
CA VAL A 111 -10.44 -8.99 -10.08
C VAL A 111 -10.25 -8.48 -8.65
N VAL A 112 -9.17 -7.73 -8.44
CA VAL A 112 -8.88 -7.01 -7.20
C VAL A 112 -8.85 -5.52 -7.51
N MET A 113 -9.71 -4.72 -6.87
CA MET A 113 -9.70 -3.28 -7.09
C MET A 113 -8.43 -2.67 -6.50
N ARG A 114 -7.69 -1.91 -7.30
CA ARG A 114 -6.56 -1.10 -6.84
C ARG A 114 -7.07 0.13 -6.07
N VAL A 115 -6.83 0.16 -4.76
CA VAL A 115 -7.25 1.23 -3.83
C VAL A 115 -6.02 1.87 -3.20
N TYR A 116 -5.26 2.65 -3.98
CA TYR A 116 -4.01 3.25 -3.51
C TYR A 116 -4.26 4.68 -3.06
N PHE A 117 -4.00 4.98 -1.79
CA PHE A 117 -4.25 6.32 -1.26
C PHE A 117 -3.15 7.31 -1.54
N GLU A 118 -1.94 6.83 -1.83
CA GLU A 118 -0.75 7.65 -1.94
C GLU A 118 0.14 7.18 -3.08
N LYS A 119 0.95 8.09 -3.61
CA LYS A 119 1.99 7.79 -4.59
C LYS A 119 3.34 8.28 -4.05
N PRO A 120 4.31 7.40 -3.77
CA PRO A 120 5.60 7.82 -3.24
C PRO A 120 6.32 8.72 -4.27
N ARG A 121 6.70 9.93 -3.85
CA ARG A 121 7.34 10.95 -4.71
C ARG A 121 8.63 11.46 -4.08
N THR A 122 9.64 11.68 -4.91
CA THR A 122 10.92 12.31 -4.54
C THR A 122 10.91 13.83 -4.73
N THR A 123 9.84 14.36 -5.31
CA THR A 123 9.62 15.80 -5.56
C THR A 123 8.32 16.27 -4.92
N VAL A 124 8.17 17.59 -4.77
CA VAL A 124 6.99 18.23 -4.17
C VAL A 124 5.71 17.89 -4.95
N GLY A 125 4.61 17.77 -4.20
CA GLY A 125 3.23 17.78 -4.68
C GLY A 125 2.34 16.86 -3.84
N TRP A 126 1.14 16.57 -4.35
CA TRP A 126 0.09 15.94 -3.55
C TRP A 126 0.54 14.63 -2.89
N LYS A 127 0.30 14.53 -1.58
CA LYS A 127 0.78 13.45 -0.69
C LYS A 127 -0.21 12.31 -0.54
N GLY A 128 -1.33 12.37 -1.26
CA GLY A 128 -2.36 11.33 -1.25
C GLY A 128 -3.51 11.60 -0.28
N LEU A 129 -4.54 10.78 -0.35
CA LEU A 129 -5.83 11.00 0.33
C LEU A 129 -5.73 10.92 1.85
N ILE A 130 -4.90 10.02 2.37
CA ILE A 130 -4.70 9.90 3.82
C ILE A 130 -4.04 11.16 4.34
N ASN A 131 -2.93 11.59 3.73
CA ASN A 131 -2.21 12.77 4.17
C ASN A 131 -3.01 14.07 3.94
N ASP A 132 -3.50 14.28 2.72
CA ASP A 132 -4.09 15.55 2.27
C ASP A 132 -5.44 15.31 1.57
N PRO A 133 -6.52 15.00 2.33
CA PRO A 133 -7.84 14.69 1.79
C PRO A 133 -8.59 15.90 1.21
N GLY A 134 -8.04 17.10 1.38
CA GLY A 134 -8.54 18.36 0.83
C GLY A 134 -7.91 18.72 -0.51
N LEU A 135 -6.84 18.03 -0.94
CA LEU A 135 -6.06 18.36 -2.14
C LEU A 135 -5.45 19.79 -2.10
N ASP A 136 -5.36 20.37 -0.91
CA ASP A 136 -5.05 21.78 -0.67
C ASP A 136 -3.76 21.98 0.15
N GLY A 137 -3.10 20.90 0.56
CA GLY A 137 -1.92 20.93 1.40
C GLY A 137 -2.21 21.15 2.89
N SER A 138 -3.47 20.95 3.34
CA SER A 138 -3.86 21.15 4.75
C SER A 138 -3.46 20.01 5.69
N PHE A 139 -3.03 18.86 5.16
CA PHE A 139 -2.56 17.71 5.94
C PHE A 139 -3.54 17.18 7.00
N GLN A 140 -4.84 17.15 6.69
CA GLN A 140 -5.89 16.66 7.61
C GLN A 140 -5.90 15.11 7.75
N ILE A 141 -4.84 14.53 8.31
CA ILE A 141 -4.61 13.07 8.35
C ILE A 141 -5.77 12.30 8.99
N ASN A 142 -6.31 12.79 10.11
CA ASN A 142 -7.46 12.16 10.79
C ASN A 142 -8.73 12.12 9.91
N LYS A 143 -8.91 13.09 9.01
CA LYS A 143 -10.00 13.10 8.03
C LYS A 143 -9.69 12.16 6.86
N GLY A 144 -8.44 12.10 6.43
CA GLY A 144 -7.98 11.20 5.37
C GLY A 144 -8.10 9.73 5.76
N LEU A 145 -7.75 9.36 7.00
CA LEU A 145 -7.96 8.01 7.53
C LEU A 145 -9.43 7.59 7.52
N ARG A 146 -10.35 8.51 7.88
CA ARG A 146 -11.79 8.26 7.81
C ARG A 146 -12.26 7.99 6.38
N LYS A 147 -11.87 8.86 5.44
CA LYS A 147 -12.19 8.68 4.01
C LYS A 147 -11.64 7.37 3.47
N ALA A 148 -10.38 7.04 3.78
CA ALA A 148 -9.71 5.83 3.31
C ALA A 148 -10.40 4.56 3.81
N ARG A 149 -10.68 4.48 5.12
CA ARG A 149 -11.39 3.32 5.71
C ARG A 149 -12.82 3.21 5.19
N GLY A 150 -13.56 4.32 5.13
CA GLY A 150 -14.92 4.35 4.60
C GLY A 150 -14.97 3.83 3.16
N PHE A 151 -14.05 4.26 2.31
CA PHE A 151 -13.98 3.79 0.93
C PHE A 151 -13.64 2.30 0.82
N LEU A 152 -12.73 1.78 1.65
CA LEU A 152 -12.45 0.34 1.68
C LEU A 152 -13.66 -0.49 2.12
N LEU A 153 -14.45 0.00 3.07
CA LEU A 153 -15.71 -0.64 3.46
C LEU A 153 -16.69 -0.68 2.29
N GLU A 154 -16.85 0.42 1.56
CA GLU A 154 -17.71 0.50 0.37
C GLU A 154 -17.26 -0.49 -0.72
N VAL A 155 -15.96 -0.54 -1.04
CA VAL A 155 -15.40 -1.47 -2.04
C VAL A 155 -15.69 -2.93 -1.66
N ASN A 156 -15.43 -3.30 -0.41
CA ASN A 156 -15.70 -4.67 0.06
C ASN A 156 -17.21 -4.98 0.08
N LYS A 157 -18.07 -4.01 0.40
CA LYS A 157 -19.54 -4.17 0.34
C LYS A 157 -20.06 -4.41 -1.08
N LEU A 158 -19.35 -3.92 -2.11
CA LEU A 158 -19.66 -4.21 -3.51
C LEU A 158 -19.23 -5.64 -3.93
N GLY A 159 -18.66 -6.43 -3.02
CA GLY A 159 -18.12 -7.76 -3.32
C GLY A 159 -16.79 -7.71 -4.07
N LEU A 160 -16.10 -6.57 -4.08
CA LEU A 160 -14.78 -6.43 -4.69
C LEU A 160 -13.69 -6.58 -3.62
N PRO A 161 -12.69 -7.45 -3.83
CA PRO A 161 -11.47 -7.44 -3.04
C PRO A 161 -10.71 -6.12 -3.23
N ALA A 162 -10.19 -5.53 -2.15
CA ALA A 162 -9.35 -4.34 -2.22
C ALA A 162 -7.85 -4.66 -2.17
N GLY A 163 -7.08 -4.05 -3.07
CA GLY A 163 -5.62 -4.11 -3.16
C GLY A 163 -4.97 -2.77 -2.81
N VAL A 164 -4.03 -2.75 -1.86
CA VAL A 164 -3.41 -1.52 -1.32
C VAL A 164 -1.88 -1.61 -1.35
N GLU A 165 -1.19 -0.49 -1.57
CA GLU A 165 0.25 -0.37 -1.32
C GLU A 165 0.50 0.19 0.08
N PHE A 166 1.31 -0.51 0.87
CA PHE A 166 1.69 -0.11 2.22
C PHE A 166 3.01 0.67 2.18
N LEU A 167 2.93 1.97 2.44
CA LEU A 167 4.07 2.89 2.38
C LEU A 167 4.75 3.15 3.73
N ASP A 168 4.10 2.74 4.81
CA ASP A 168 4.55 2.93 6.19
C ASP A 168 4.04 1.77 7.08
N THR A 169 4.51 1.73 8.33
CA THR A 169 4.21 0.67 9.29
C THR A 169 3.03 0.96 10.22
N LEU A 170 2.39 2.13 10.10
CA LEU A 170 1.29 2.60 10.94
C LEU A 170 -0.04 2.45 10.22
N SER A 171 -0.16 2.89 8.98
CA SER A 171 -1.39 2.81 8.18
C SER A 171 -2.02 1.41 8.12
N PRO A 172 -1.26 0.28 8.08
CA PRO A 172 -1.88 -1.05 8.15
C PRO A 172 -2.71 -1.28 9.41
N GLN A 173 -2.41 -0.60 10.53
CA GLN A 173 -3.19 -0.73 11.75
C GLN A 173 -4.61 -0.16 11.62
N PHE A 174 -4.82 0.79 10.71
CA PHE A 174 -6.09 1.49 10.50
C PHE A 174 -6.99 0.85 9.44
N ILE A 175 -6.37 0.27 8.41
CA ILE A 175 -7.09 -0.20 7.21
C ILE A 175 -6.79 -1.64 6.82
N GLY A 176 -5.76 -2.26 7.41
CA GLY A 176 -5.26 -3.58 6.98
C GLY A 176 -6.27 -4.71 7.15
N ASP A 177 -7.28 -4.57 8.02
CA ASP A 177 -8.38 -5.53 8.17
C ASP A 177 -9.29 -5.61 6.94
N LEU A 178 -9.27 -4.61 6.06
CA LEU A 178 -10.12 -4.51 4.86
C LEU A 178 -9.38 -4.81 3.55
N VAL A 179 -8.10 -5.18 3.63
CA VAL A 179 -7.22 -5.39 2.47
C VAL A 179 -7.09 -6.87 2.15
N SER A 180 -7.35 -7.24 0.90
CA SER A 180 -7.26 -8.62 0.41
C SER A 180 -5.94 -8.94 -0.29
N TRP A 181 -5.24 -7.93 -0.79
CA TRP A 181 -3.92 -8.04 -1.40
C TRP A 181 -3.08 -6.79 -1.12
N GLY A 182 -1.80 -6.97 -0.80
CA GLY A 182 -0.88 -5.88 -0.48
C GLY A 182 0.23 -5.73 -1.50
N ALA A 183 0.78 -4.53 -1.64
CA ALA A 183 2.02 -4.28 -2.35
C ALA A 183 3.04 -3.53 -1.50
N ILE A 184 4.32 -3.84 -1.71
CA ILE A 184 5.45 -3.02 -1.28
C ILE A 184 6.11 -2.41 -2.51
N GLY A 185 6.25 -1.09 -2.47
CA GLY A 185 6.73 -0.27 -3.58
C GLY A 185 8.21 -0.50 -3.91
N ALA A 186 8.59 -0.20 -5.15
CA ALA A 186 9.96 -0.42 -5.64
C ALA A 186 11.05 0.33 -4.85
N ARG A 187 10.68 1.39 -4.13
CA ARG A 187 11.60 2.18 -3.27
C ARG A 187 11.68 1.67 -1.82
N THR A 188 10.74 0.82 -1.41
CA THR A 188 10.66 0.27 -0.05
C THR A 188 10.90 -1.24 -0.02
N THR A 189 10.98 -1.93 -1.16
CA THR A 189 11.33 -3.36 -1.23
C THR A 189 12.66 -3.70 -0.56
N GLU A 190 13.66 -2.81 -0.59
CA GLU A 190 14.94 -2.99 0.11
C GLU A 190 14.88 -2.65 1.61
N SER A 191 13.83 -1.97 2.06
CA SER A 191 13.68 -1.57 3.44
C SER A 191 13.38 -2.78 4.32
N GLN A 192 14.27 -3.04 5.29
CA GLN A 192 14.08 -4.10 6.26
C GLN A 192 12.74 -3.98 7.00
N VAL A 193 12.40 -2.78 7.47
CA VAL A 193 11.15 -2.51 8.19
C VAL A 193 9.91 -2.86 7.36
N HIS A 194 9.95 -2.70 6.03
CA HIS A 194 8.84 -3.09 5.16
C HIS A 194 8.76 -4.61 4.92
N ARG A 195 9.90 -5.31 4.93
CA ARG A 195 9.96 -6.79 4.88
C ARG A 195 9.41 -7.38 6.18
N GLU A 196 9.80 -6.81 7.32
CA GLU A 196 9.28 -7.15 8.64
C GLU A 196 7.78 -6.90 8.72
N LEU A 197 7.30 -5.74 8.24
CA LEU A 197 5.87 -5.46 8.12
C LEU A 197 5.14 -6.52 7.28
N ALA A 198 5.65 -6.80 6.07
CA ALA A 198 5.02 -7.75 5.14
C ALA A 198 4.91 -9.17 5.72
N SER A 199 5.85 -9.57 6.56
CA SER A 199 5.81 -10.85 7.28
C SER A 199 4.66 -10.97 8.29
N GLY A 200 4.07 -9.85 8.72
CA GLY A 200 2.95 -9.79 9.65
C GLY A 200 1.61 -9.40 9.02
N LEU A 201 1.59 -8.99 7.74
CA LEU A 201 0.35 -8.63 7.05
C LEU A 201 -0.53 -9.87 6.84
N SER A 202 -1.84 -9.70 7.06
CA SER A 202 -2.83 -10.78 6.95
C SER A 202 -3.23 -11.14 5.52
N CYS A 203 -2.71 -10.42 4.52
CA CYS A 203 -2.96 -10.66 3.10
C CYS A 203 -1.68 -11.10 2.37
N PRO A 204 -1.78 -11.74 1.19
CA PRO A 204 -0.66 -11.91 0.27
C PRO A 204 -0.04 -10.55 -0.11
N VAL A 205 1.28 -10.53 -0.31
CA VAL A 205 2.03 -9.28 -0.55
C VAL A 205 2.93 -9.40 -1.79
N GLY A 206 2.75 -8.50 -2.74
CA GLY A 206 3.63 -8.39 -3.91
C GLY A 206 4.77 -7.39 -3.67
N PHE A 207 6.01 -7.79 -3.94
CA PHE A 207 7.18 -6.93 -3.88
C PHE A 207 7.61 -6.48 -5.28
N LYS A 208 7.62 -5.17 -5.52
CA LYS A 208 8.10 -4.63 -6.80
C LYS A 208 9.61 -4.78 -6.95
N ASN A 209 10.06 -5.17 -8.14
CA ASN A 209 11.48 -5.10 -8.50
C ASN A 209 11.99 -3.64 -8.37
N ALA A 210 13.30 -3.49 -8.14
CA ALA A 210 13.92 -2.19 -7.90
C ALA A 210 13.71 -1.23 -9.07
N THR A 211 13.75 0.08 -8.82
CA THR A 211 13.60 1.11 -9.87
C THR A 211 14.67 1.00 -10.97
N ALA A 212 15.85 0.43 -10.65
CA ALA A 212 16.90 0.14 -11.61
C ALA A 212 16.59 -1.07 -12.52
N GLY A 213 15.67 -1.95 -12.12
CA GLY A 213 15.30 -3.18 -12.85
C GLY A 213 15.66 -4.48 -12.13
N SER A 214 16.46 -4.41 -11.05
CA SER A 214 16.91 -5.61 -10.32
C SER A 214 15.74 -6.37 -9.68
N VAL A 215 15.59 -7.63 -10.09
CA VAL A 215 14.59 -8.57 -9.55
C VAL A 215 15.05 -9.18 -8.23
N GLN A 216 16.36 -9.37 -8.02
CA GLN A 216 16.93 -9.98 -6.81
C GLN A 216 16.42 -9.31 -5.53
N VAL A 217 16.28 -7.99 -5.55
CA VAL A 217 15.77 -7.18 -4.44
C VAL A 217 14.37 -7.62 -3.97
N ALA A 218 13.48 -7.92 -4.93
CA ALA A 218 12.13 -8.41 -4.63
C ALA A 218 12.13 -9.88 -4.18
N VAL A 219 13.04 -10.68 -4.75
CA VAL A 219 13.25 -12.09 -4.38
C VAL A 219 13.74 -12.20 -2.93
N ASP A 220 14.72 -11.38 -2.54
CA ASP A 220 15.22 -11.30 -1.17
C ASP A 220 14.14 -10.83 -0.19
N ALA A 221 13.31 -9.87 -0.60
CA ALA A 221 12.19 -9.40 0.20
C ALA A 221 11.14 -10.50 0.42
N CYS A 222 10.83 -11.29 -0.62
CA CYS A 222 9.97 -12.46 -0.49
C CYS A 222 10.58 -13.52 0.44
N GLY A 223 11.87 -13.82 0.29
CA GLY A 223 12.57 -14.77 1.15
C GLY A 223 12.61 -14.34 2.61
N SER A 224 12.88 -13.06 2.88
CA SER A 224 12.88 -12.48 4.22
C SER A 224 11.49 -12.52 4.86
N SER A 225 10.45 -12.09 4.13
CA SER A 225 9.09 -11.94 4.65
C SER A 225 8.39 -13.28 4.96
N LYS A 226 8.89 -14.39 4.41
CA LYS A 226 8.41 -15.74 4.74
C LYS A 226 8.73 -16.18 6.17
N ASN A 227 9.63 -15.48 6.87
CA ASN A 227 10.09 -15.84 8.20
C ASN A 227 9.47 -14.94 9.29
N PRO A 228 9.41 -15.39 10.56
CA PRO A 228 9.10 -14.56 11.71
C PRO A 228 10.08 -13.39 11.88
N HIS A 229 9.57 -12.24 12.31
CA HIS A 229 10.34 -11.03 12.62
C HIS A 229 9.84 -10.37 13.91
N SER A 230 10.63 -9.43 14.42
CA SER A 230 10.22 -8.51 15.48
C SER A 230 10.55 -7.07 15.10
N PHE A 231 9.58 -6.16 15.19
CA PHE A 231 9.76 -4.75 14.83
C PHE A 231 8.88 -3.81 15.66
N LEU A 232 9.18 -2.50 15.60
CA LEU A 232 8.43 -1.47 16.31
C LEU A 232 7.22 -1.01 15.49
N SER A 233 6.05 -0.94 16.12
CA SER A 233 4.81 -0.41 15.52
C SER A 233 3.93 0.21 16.62
N VAL A 234 2.62 0.30 16.38
CA VAL A 234 1.62 0.77 17.34
C VAL A 234 0.55 -0.28 17.60
N THR A 235 0.04 -0.32 18.82
CA THR A 235 -1.16 -1.09 19.16
C THR A 235 -2.41 -0.45 18.54
N LYS A 236 -3.54 -1.16 18.59
CA LYS A 236 -4.84 -0.58 18.21
C LYS A 236 -5.22 0.61 19.10
N GLN A 237 -4.70 0.68 20.32
CA GLN A 237 -4.91 1.81 21.24
C GLN A 237 -3.97 2.99 20.96
N GLY A 238 -3.09 2.91 19.94
CA GLY A 238 -2.19 3.99 19.55
C GLY A 238 -0.90 4.08 20.37
N LEU A 239 -0.57 3.04 21.15
CA LEU A 239 0.66 3.00 21.95
C LEU A 239 1.79 2.33 21.17
N ALA A 240 3.03 2.79 21.35
CA ALA A 240 4.20 2.11 20.79
C ALA A 240 4.26 0.65 21.26
N ALA A 241 4.60 -0.26 20.35
CA ALA A 241 4.54 -1.69 20.57
C ALA A 241 5.69 -2.43 19.89
N ILE A 242 6.08 -3.56 20.49
CA ILE A 242 6.91 -4.58 19.85
C ILE A 242 5.95 -5.57 19.19
N VAL A 243 6.05 -5.71 17.87
CA VAL A 243 5.26 -6.67 17.09
C VAL A 243 6.13 -7.88 16.80
N HIS A 244 5.58 -9.08 17.00
CA HIS A 244 6.20 -10.34 16.57
C HIS A 244 5.33 -11.00 15.50
N THR A 245 5.93 -11.37 14.37
CA THR A 245 5.20 -11.91 13.21
C THR A 245 5.44 -13.41 13.02
N LYS A 246 4.60 -14.04 12.21
CA LYS A 246 4.70 -15.50 11.93
C LYS A 246 5.36 -15.81 10.59
N GLY A 247 5.67 -14.78 9.78
CA GLY A 247 6.02 -14.95 8.38
C GLY A 247 4.79 -14.98 7.46
N ASN A 248 5.01 -14.62 6.20
CA ASN A 248 3.99 -14.55 5.16
C ASN A 248 4.37 -15.40 3.95
N LEU A 249 3.66 -16.51 3.75
CA LEU A 249 3.88 -17.44 2.64
C LEU A 249 3.23 -16.99 1.32
N GLY A 250 2.40 -15.94 1.36
CA GLY A 250 1.74 -15.35 0.18
C GLY A 250 2.57 -14.31 -0.57
N CYS A 251 3.87 -14.18 -0.26
CA CYS A 251 4.73 -13.22 -0.95
C CYS A 251 5.08 -13.64 -2.38
N HIS A 252 5.08 -12.67 -3.30
CA HIS A 252 5.39 -12.86 -4.72
C HIS A 252 6.10 -11.63 -5.31
N VAL A 253 6.69 -11.78 -6.49
CA VAL A 253 7.45 -10.73 -7.18
C VAL A 253 6.53 -9.96 -8.14
N ILE A 254 6.67 -8.64 -8.20
CA ILE A 254 6.03 -7.78 -9.20
C ILE A 254 7.10 -7.25 -10.16
N LEU A 255 6.99 -7.59 -11.45
CA LEU A 255 7.82 -7.05 -12.53
C LEU A 255 7.16 -5.78 -13.09
N ARG A 256 7.81 -4.64 -12.94
CA ARG A 256 7.27 -3.31 -13.29
C ARG A 256 8.14 -2.49 -14.25
N GLY A 257 9.18 -3.10 -14.79
CA GLY A 257 10.25 -2.50 -15.59
C GLY A 257 11.33 -1.86 -14.72
N GLY A 258 12.19 -1.05 -15.32
CA GLY A 258 13.28 -0.38 -14.64
C GLY A 258 13.96 0.66 -15.51
N ALA A 259 15.02 1.28 -14.98
CA ALA A 259 15.95 2.08 -15.80
C ALA A 259 16.59 1.24 -16.92
N SER A 260 16.72 -0.08 -16.72
CA SER A 260 17.20 -1.03 -17.71
C SER A 260 16.22 -1.36 -18.84
N GLY A 261 14.97 -0.86 -18.77
CA GLY A 261 13.93 -1.12 -19.78
C GLY A 261 12.68 -1.82 -19.22
N THR A 262 11.87 -2.33 -20.13
CA THR A 262 10.69 -3.14 -19.82
C THR A 262 11.12 -4.54 -19.37
N ASN A 263 10.30 -5.23 -18.58
CA ASN A 263 10.59 -6.58 -18.11
C ASN A 263 9.34 -7.49 -18.04
N TYR A 264 8.41 -7.30 -18.97
CA TYR A 264 7.19 -8.11 -19.07
C TYR A 264 7.29 -9.24 -20.12
N ASP A 265 8.24 -9.14 -21.05
CA ASP A 265 8.43 -10.10 -22.13
C ASP A 265 8.88 -11.47 -21.60
N GLU A 266 8.68 -12.51 -22.41
CA GLU A 266 8.99 -13.90 -22.06
C GLU A 266 10.43 -14.08 -21.54
N LYS A 267 11.42 -13.45 -22.19
CA LYS A 267 12.83 -13.55 -21.78
C LYS A 267 13.05 -12.96 -20.40
N SER A 268 12.41 -11.83 -20.10
CA SER A 268 12.43 -11.20 -18.79
C SER A 268 11.75 -12.07 -17.73
N VAL A 269 10.63 -12.71 -18.05
CA VAL A 269 9.93 -13.65 -17.16
C VAL A 269 10.79 -14.88 -16.88
N GLN A 270 11.41 -15.50 -17.89
CA GLN A 270 12.33 -16.63 -17.68
C GLN A 270 13.54 -16.23 -16.82
N SER A 271 14.08 -15.03 -17.04
CA SER A 271 15.20 -14.51 -16.24
C SER A 271 14.79 -14.32 -14.78
N ALA A 272 13.59 -13.79 -14.51
CA ALA A 272 13.06 -13.65 -13.16
C ALA A 272 12.84 -15.01 -12.48
N LYS A 273 12.30 -16.01 -13.20
CA LYS A 273 12.14 -17.38 -12.71
C LYS A 273 13.47 -17.97 -12.26
N ALA A 274 14.51 -17.86 -13.09
CA ALA A 274 15.83 -18.39 -12.78
C ALA A 274 16.43 -17.75 -11.50
N VAL A 275 16.19 -16.46 -11.26
CA VAL A 275 16.61 -15.78 -10.01
C VAL A 275 15.86 -16.35 -8.80
N MET A 276 14.54 -16.54 -8.93
CA MET A 276 13.71 -17.10 -7.85
C MET A 276 14.11 -18.54 -7.51
N GLU A 277 14.33 -19.38 -8.53
CA GLU A 277 14.75 -20.78 -8.38
C GLU A 277 16.12 -20.89 -7.71
N LYS A 278 17.08 -20.04 -8.12
CA LYS A 278 18.40 -19.96 -7.47
C LYS A 278 18.30 -19.59 -5.99
N SER A 279 17.32 -18.77 -5.64
CA SER A 279 16.98 -18.40 -4.25
C SER A 279 16.05 -19.41 -3.55
N LYS A 280 15.74 -20.56 -4.18
CA LYS A 280 14.85 -21.61 -3.65
C LYS A 280 13.44 -21.11 -3.33
N LEU A 281 12.91 -20.19 -4.16
CA LEU A 281 11.54 -19.70 -4.06
C LEU A 281 10.75 -20.12 -5.30
N ASP A 282 9.50 -20.54 -5.09
CA ASP A 282 8.58 -20.79 -6.19
C ASP A 282 8.39 -19.56 -7.06
N ALA A 283 8.46 -19.73 -8.38
CA ALA A 283 8.24 -18.65 -9.31
C ALA A 283 6.77 -18.23 -9.35
N ARG A 284 6.48 -17.09 -8.70
CA ARG A 284 5.17 -16.45 -8.57
C ARG A 284 5.33 -14.99 -8.95
N ILE A 285 4.90 -14.65 -10.16
CA ILE A 285 5.21 -13.40 -10.82
C ILE A 285 3.90 -12.67 -11.16
N MET A 286 3.80 -11.43 -10.72
CA MET A 286 2.79 -10.48 -11.18
C MET A 286 3.43 -9.46 -12.11
N ILE A 287 2.79 -9.13 -13.22
CA ILE A 287 3.30 -8.13 -14.18
C ILE A 287 2.56 -6.81 -14.02
N ASP A 288 3.25 -5.72 -13.67
CA ASP A 288 2.68 -4.38 -13.71
C ASP A 288 2.72 -3.86 -15.15
N CYS A 289 1.55 -3.72 -15.79
CA CYS A 289 1.45 -3.25 -17.17
C CYS A 289 1.77 -1.76 -17.32
N SER A 290 1.76 -1.00 -16.22
CA SER A 290 2.02 0.44 -16.19
C SER A 290 3.51 0.76 -15.97
N HIS A 291 3.77 1.94 -15.41
CA HIS A 291 5.06 2.44 -14.98
C HIS A 291 6.19 2.25 -16.01
N GLY A 292 7.05 1.26 -15.80
CA GLY A 292 8.28 1.08 -16.59
C GLY A 292 7.99 0.25 -17.83
N ASN A 293 7.12 -0.74 -17.67
CA ASN A 293 6.64 -1.60 -18.73
C ASN A 293 5.82 -0.84 -19.77
N SER A 294 5.02 0.15 -19.34
CA SER A 294 4.33 1.06 -20.26
C SER A 294 5.22 2.17 -20.84
N LYS A 295 6.50 2.27 -20.42
CA LYS A 295 7.38 3.42 -20.69
C LYS A 295 6.74 4.75 -20.26
N LYS A 296 5.93 4.72 -19.19
CA LYS A 296 5.13 5.85 -18.68
C LYS A 296 4.09 6.39 -19.68
N LEU A 297 3.67 5.59 -20.65
CA LEU A 297 2.62 5.91 -21.61
C LEU A 297 1.42 4.99 -21.35
N HIS A 298 0.34 5.54 -20.79
CA HIS A 298 -0.83 4.74 -20.39
C HIS A 298 -1.44 3.94 -21.56
N THR A 299 -1.32 4.44 -22.79
CA THR A 299 -1.75 3.79 -24.03
C THR A 299 -0.96 2.52 -24.38
N ASN A 300 0.20 2.29 -23.77
CA ASN A 300 0.97 1.05 -23.93
C ASN A 300 0.52 -0.06 -22.98
N GLN A 301 -0.28 0.22 -21.93
CA GLN A 301 -0.71 -0.82 -20.99
C GLN A 301 -1.46 -1.98 -21.66
N PRO A 302 -2.38 -1.75 -22.63
CA PRO A 302 -3.03 -2.84 -23.34
C PRO A 302 -2.05 -3.74 -24.11
N LEU A 303 -0.99 -3.16 -24.70
CA LEU A 303 0.05 -3.91 -25.42
C LEU A 303 0.82 -4.84 -24.48
N VAL A 304 1.13 -4.34 -23.27
CA VAL A 304 1.78 -5.16 -22.23
C VAL A 304 0.85 -6.28 -21.77
N ALA A 305 -0.42 -5.97 -21.52
CA ALA A 305 -1.39 -6.97 -21.11
C ALA A 305 -1.60 -8.05 -22.18
N GLU A 306 -1.65 -7.68 -23.46
CA GLU A 306 -1.78 -8.63 -24.57
C GLU A 306 -0.58 -9.59 -24.66
N ASP A 307 0.65 -9.08 -24.47
CA ASP A 307 1.86 -9.91 -24.42
C ASP A 307 1.83 -10.90 -23.25
N VAL A 308 1.42 -10.44 -22.07
CA VAL A 308 1.25 -11.29 -20.88
C VAL A 308 0.19 -12.38 -21.14
N CYS A 309 -0.94 -12.03 -21.75
CA CYS A 309 -1.98 -13.00 -22.10
C CYS A 309 -1.46 -14.06 -23.07
N LYS A 310 -0.67 -13.68 -24.09
CA LYS A 310 -0.05 -14.64 -25.02
C LYS A 310 0.89 -15.61 -24.31
N GLN A 311 1.67 -15.15 -23.33
CA GLN A 311 2.53 -16.02 -22.53
C GLN A 311 1.71 -17.01 -21.69
N ILE A 312 0.62 -16.54 -21.05
CA ILE A 312 -0.28 -17.41 -20.28
C ILE A 312 -0.94 -18.45 -21.20
N GLU A 313 -1.41 -18.05 -22.38
CA GLU A 313 -1.98 -18.93 -23.40
C GLU A 313 -0.96 -19.99 -23.89
N ALA A 314 0.30 -19.60 -24.04
CA ALA A 314 1.42 -20.50 -24.36
C ALA A 314 1.82 -21.43 -23.19
N GLY A 315 1.17 -21.32 -22.02
CA GLY A 315 1.36 -22.21 -20.88
C GLY A 315 2.31 -21.69 -19.80
N GLU A 316 2.65 -20.41 -19.77
CA GLU A 316 3.51 -19.84 -18.72
C GLU A 316 2.77 -19.76 -17.36
N ARG A 317 2.99 -20.77 -16.51
CA ARG A 317 2.34 -20.90 -15.18
C ARG A 317 3.03 -20.13 -14.05
N SER A 318 4.13 -19.42 -14.28
CA SER A 318 4.74 -18.56 -13.25
C SER A 318 4.05 -17.20 -13.15
N ILE A 319 3.36 -16.77 -14.20
CA ILE A 319 2.56 -15.55 -14.19
C ILE A 319 1.25 -15.84 -13.45
N ILE A 320 1.10 -15.27 -12.26
CA ILE A 320 -0.10 -15.41 -11.42
C ILE A 320 -1.11 -14.28 -11.65
N GLY A 321 -0.71 -13.23 -12.39
CA GLY A 321 -1.50 -12.02 -12.48
C GLY A 321 -0.81 -10.85 -13.16
N PHE A 322 -1.58 -9.78 -13.36
CA PHE A 322 -1.06 -8.51 -13.82
C PHE A 322 -1.79 -7.31 -13.18
N MET A 323 -1.15 -6.14 -13.23
CA MET A 323 -1.67 -4.90 -12.68
C MET A 323 -1.95 -3.89 -13.79
N ILE A 324 -3.06 -3.17 -13.69
CA ILE A 324 -3.44 -2.11 -14.62
C ILE A 324 -3.79 -0.84 -13.84
N GLU A 325 -3.27 0.30 -14.31
CA GLU A 325 -3.75 1.62 -13.88
C GLU A 325 -4.85 2.09 -14.84
N SER A 326 -6.06 2.23 -14.31
CA SER A 326 -7.25 2.61 -15.08
C SER A 326 -8.16 3.51 -14.25
N HIS A 327 -9.00 4.29 -14.93
CA HIS A 327 -9.97 5.18 -14.29
C HIS A 327 -11.21 5.27 -15.18
N LEU A 328 -12.25 5.97 -14.72
CA LEU A 328 -13.42 6.31 -15.54
C LEU A 328 -13.04 6.96 -16.89
N ASN A 329 -12.03 7.83 -16.87
CA ASN A 329 -11.51 8.52 -18.04
C ASN A 329 -9.99 8.33 -18.14
N GLU A 330 -9.46 8.29 -19.36
CA GLU A 330 -8.04 8.09 -19.60
C GLU A 330 -7.16 9.31 -19.26
N GLY A 331 -5.85 9.09 -19.30
CA GLY A 331 -4.86 10.14 -19.09
C GLY A 331 -4.71 10.59 -17.64
N LYS A 332 -4.16 11.79 -17.47
CA LYS A 332 -3.91 12.43 -16.18
C LYS A 332 -4.05 13.94 -16.28
N GLN A 333 -4.23 14.58 -15.13
CA GLN A 333 -4.27 16.03 -14.97
C GLN A 333 -3.33 16.48 -13.85
N THR A 334 -2.93 17.74 -13.89
CA THR A 334 -1.99 18.32 -12.92
C THR A 334 -2.72 18.83 -11.69
N LEU A 335 -2.23 18.44 -10.51
CA LEU A 335 -2.66 18.97 -9.22
C LEU A 335 -1.45 19.56 -8.48
N ASN A 336 -1.52 20.85 -8.20
CA ASN A 336 -0.60 21.57 -7.32
C ASN A 336 -1.37 21.94 -6.04
N PRO A 337 -1.13 21.25 -4.91
CA PRO A 337 -1.85 21.51 -3.67
C PRO A 337 -1.78 22.98 -3.26
N GLY A 338 -2.94 23.55 -2.90
CA GLY A 338 -3.07 24.96 -2.49
C GLY A 338 -3.00 25.98 -3.64
N VAL A 339 -2.76 25.54 -4.87
CA VAL A 339 -2.65 26.40 -6.06
C VAL A 339 -3.72 26.06 -7.11
N THR A 340 -3.97 24.77 -7.34
CA THR A 340 -5.00 24.32 -8.28
C THR A 340 -6.38 24.53 -7.69
N ASP A 341 -7.27 25.18 -8.44
CA ASP A 341 -8.71 25.20 -8.12
C ASP A 341 -9.31 23.81 -8.35
N ILE A 342 -9.66 23.13 -7.25
CA ILE A 342 -10.17 21.76 -7.25
C ILE A 342 -11.46 21.64 -8.08
N SER A 343 -12.27 22.70 -8.17
CA SER A 343 -13.51 22.70 -8.95
C SER A 343 -13.28 22.57 -10.46
N THR A 344 -12.04 22.84 -10.92
CA THR A 344 -11.65 22.73 -12.33
C THR A 344 -11.14 21.32 -12.69
N LEU A 345 -10.93 20.45 -11.71
CA LEU A 345 -10.47 19.08 -11.97
C LEU A 345 -11.54 18.31 -12.73
N LYS A 346 -11.12 17.66 -13.82
CA LYS A 346 -11.99 16.77 -14.58
C LYS A 346 -12.31 15.55 -13.73
N ARG A 347 -13.59 15.32 -13.46
CA ARG A 347 -14.05 14.15 -12.71
C ARG A 347 -13.56 12.86 -13.37
N GLY A 348 -13.07 11.93 -12.56
CA GLY A 348 -12.68 10.61 -13.04
C GLY A 348 -11.40 10.56 -13.89
N VAL A 349 -10.55 11.58 -13.83
CA VAL A 349 -9.21 11.62 -14.46
C VAL A 349 -8.14 11.66 -13.36
N SER A 350 -7.11 10.80 -13.44
CA SER A 350 -6.04 10.71 -12.43
C SER A 350 -5.33 12.05 -12.20
N VAL A 351 -5.03 12.40 -10.95
CA VAL A 351 -4.14 13.53 -10.58
C VAL A 351 -2.66 13.12 -10.40
N THR A 352 -2.35 11.87 -10.73
CA THR A 352 -1.03 11.22 -10.54
C THR A 352 -0.49 10.51 -11.77
#